data_AF-A0A7S0I9G9-F1
#
_entry.id   AF-A0A7S0I9G9-F1
#
_cell.length_a   1.000
_cell.length_b   1.000
_cell.length_c   1.000
_cell.angle_alpha   90.00
_cell.angle_beta   90.00
_cell.angle_gamma   90.00
#
_symmetry.space_group_name_H-M   'P 1'
#
loop_
_entity.id
_entity.type
_entity.pdbx_description
1 polymer ?
#
loop_
_entity_poly.entity_id
_entity_poly.type
_entity_poly.pdbx_seq_one_letter_code
_entity_poly.pdbx_strand_id
1 'polypeptide(L)'
;MFSRSAVRATTLALFVAAALFQGVVADNAPSSAHLIVHKSVAESQLIIGRNMTIEITLYNAGETTATDVEIDDPGWDTSSFAMLGPSTFAKFASIPPLTKKTHRFVVVPKVAGQFSAGPSLVSYTAAAGHQASGTSNALDPLPILTPLEAKVEVAMKFGSYLTLGFCNNAEEWTKAAIITTVLVGLITVNWIALKGKRAVVEAQRKQAMKSLGINPKDVAVSKKQKKKKK
;
A
#
# COMPACT_ATOMS: atom_id res chain seq x y z
N MET A 1 8.86 15.00 75.10
CA MET A 1 9.75 15.31 73.96
C MET A 1 10.17 14.00 73.31
N PHE A 2 9.47 13.56 72.26
CA PHE A 2 9.87 12.35 71.53
C PHE A 2 11.11 12.67 70.67
N SER A 3 12.14 11.83 70.77
CA SER A 3 13.38 11.99 69.99
C SER A 3 13.05 11.99 68.49
N ARG A 4 13.61 12.96 67.75
CA ARG A 4 13.43 13.11 66.30
C ARG A 4 13.78 11.83 65.52
N SER A 5 14.62 10.96 66.09
CA SER A 5 14.97 9.66 65.50
C SER A 5 13.86 8.61 65.66
N ALA A 6 13.12 8.63 66.77
CA ALA A 6 12.01 7.69 67.00
C ALA A 6 10.83 8.00 66.07
N VAL A 7 10.56 9.28 65.81
CA VAL A 7 9.50 9.71 64.88
C VAL A 7 9.84 9.35 63.43
N ARG A 8 11.12 9.37 63.04
CA ARG A 8 11.58 8.98 61.69
C ARG A 8 11.54 7.47 61.47
N ALA A 9 11.84 6.68 62.50
CA ALA A 9 11.79 5.23 62.42
C ALA A 9 10.34 4.71 62.31
N THR A 10 9.41 5.31 63.05
CA THR A 10 7.99 4.95 63.00
C THR A 10 7.31 5.40 61.71
N THR A 11 7.66 6.57 61.15
CA THR A 11 7.14 6.98 59.83
C THR A 11 7.68 6.13 58.70
N LEU A 12 8.94 5.68 58.76
CA LEU A 12 9.52 4.79 57.74
C LEU A 12 8.90 3.38 57.80
N ALA A 13 8.67 2.84 59.00
CA ALA A 13 7.99 1.56 59.17
C ALA A 13 6.54 1.58 58.67
N LEU A 14 5.82 2.69 58.87
CA LEU A 14 4.45 2.87 58.37
C LEU A 14 4.40 2.97 56.83
N PHE A 15 5.40 3.60 56.21
CA PHE A 15 5.53 3.66 54.74
C PHE A 15 5.87 2.30 54.12
N VAL A 16 6.74 1.51 54.76
CA VAL A 16 7.09 0.15 54.27
C VAL A 16 5.91 -0.81 54.46
N ALA A 17 5.15 -0.70 55.55
CA ALA A 17 3.93 -1.48 55.75
C ALA A 17 2.82 -1.11 54.73
N ALA A 18 2.70 0.17 54.37
CA ALA A 18 1.76 0.61 53.33
C ALA A 18 2.17 0.17 51.91
N ALA A 19 3.47 0.06 51.63
CA ALA A 19 3.97 -0.42 50.33
C ALA A 19 3.78 -1.92 50.10
N LEU A 20 3.70 -2.73 51.18
CA LEU A 20 3.44 -4.18 51.09
C LEU A 20 1.95 -4.54 50.95
N PHE A 21 1.06 -3.55 51.08
CA PHE A 21 -0.40 -3.69 50.92
C PHE A 21 -0.91 -3.09 49.59
N GLN A 22 -0.09 -3.08 48.54
CA GLN A 22 -0.61 -2.89 47.18
C GLN A 22 -1.41 -4.14 46.79
N GLY A 23 -2.68 -4.13 47.17
CA GLY A 23 -3.64 -5.14 46.75
C GLY A 23 -3.60 -5.29 45.23
N VAL A 24 -3.33 -6.51 44.78
CA VAL A 24 -3.73 -6.94 43.45
C VAL A 24 -5.22 -6.66 43.35
N VAL A 25 -5.58 -5.62 42.60
CA VAL A 25 -6.94 -5.48 42.10
C VAL A 25 -7.08 -6.62 41.09
N ALA A 26 -7.56 -7.77 41.58
CA ALA A 26 -8.07 -8.80 40.70
C ALA A 26 -9.22 -8.12 39.95
N ASP A 27 -8.99 -7.83 38.68
CA ASP A 27 -10.01 -7.34 37.78
C ASP A 27 -11.11 -8.41 37.79
N ASN A 28 -12.20 -8.17 38.50
CA ASN A 28 -13.38 -9.04 38.53
C ASN A 28 -14.15 -8.85 37.22
N ALA A 29 -13.46 -8.93 36.08
CA ALA A 29 -14.11 -9.24 34.84
C ALA A 29 -14.65 -10.67 35.01
N PRO A 30 -15.95 -10.92 34.79
CA PRO A 30 -16.45 -12.29 34.75
C PRO A 30 -15.58 -13.06 33.75
N SER A 31 -15.15 -14.28 34.11
CA SER A 31 -14.35 -15.17 33.27
C SER A 31 -15.21 -15.69 32.10
N SER A 32 -15.79 -14.79 31.31
CA SER A 32 -16.72 -15.06 30.23
C SER A 32 -15.99 -15.03 28.89
N ALA A 33 -16.62 -15.61 27.88
CA ALA A 33 -16.09 -15.57 26.52
C ALA A 33 -16.18 -14.13 26.00
N HIS A 34 -15.14 -13.66 25.33
CA HIS A 34 -15.10 -12.32 24.76
C HIS A 34 -14.60 -12.39 23.32
N LEU A 35 -15.50 -12.21 22.36
CA LEU A 35 -15.16 -12.27 20.94
C LEU A 35 -14.77 -10.89 20.40
N ILE A 36 -13.55 -10.82 19.86
CA ILE A 36 -13.07 -9.71 19.04
C ILE A 36 -13.29 -10.10 17.57
N VAL A 37 -13.95 -9.23 16.81
CA VAL A 37 -14.31 -9.48 15.41
C VAL A 37 -13.61 -8.48 14.52
N HIS A 38 -12.89 -8.99 13.52
CA HIS A 38 -12.16 -8.18 12.55
C HIS A 38 -12.61 -8.54 11.13
N LYS A 39 -13.03 -7.51 10.37
CA LYS A 39 -13.45 -7.59 8.99
C LYS A 39 -12.39 -6.95 8.10
N SER A 40 -12.00 -7.68 7.04
CA SER A 40 -10.98 -7.25 6.09
C SER A 40 -11.29 -7.75 4.67
N VAL A 41 -10.60 -7.17 3.69
CA VAL A 41 -10.66 -7.59 2.29
C VAL A 41 -9.30 -8.15 1.90
N ALA A 42 -9.27 -9.33 1.29
CA ALA A 42 -8.03 -10.03 1.01
C ALA A 42 -7.24 -9.38 -0.15
N GLU A 43 -7.94 -8.82 -1.12
CA GLU A 43 -7.34 -8.23 -2.31
C GLU A 43 -6.87 -6.80 -2.07
N SER A 44 -5.66 -6.49 -2.54
CA SER A 44 -5.10 -5.13 -2.47
C SER A 44 -5.72 -4.15 -3.47
N GLN A 45 -6.39 -4.66 -4.51
CA GLN A 45 -7.01 -3.86 -5.55
C GLN A 45 -8.30 -4.51 -6.05
N LEU A 46 -9.37 -3.73 -6.01
CA LEU A 46 -10.72 -4.17 -6.36
C LEU A 46 -11.03 -3.72 -7.78
N ILE A 47 -11.54 -4.65 -8.58
CA ILE A 47 -11.86 -4.40 -9.98
C ILE A 47 -13.22 -4.98 -10.29
N ILE A 48 -14.02 -4.25 -11.06
CA ILE A 48 -15.31 -4.74 -11.58
C ILE A 48 -15.12 -6.09 -12.28
N GLY A 49 -16.01 -7.04 -11.98
CA GLY A 49 -16.00 -8.37 -12.60
C GLY A 49 -14.90 -9.30 -12.10
N ARG A 50 -14.08 -8.90 -11.12
CA ARG A 50 -13.10 -9.77 -10.45
C ARG A 50 -13.58 -10.17 -9.06
N ASN A 51 -13.18 -11.36 -8.64
CA ASN A 51 -13.48 -11.87 -7.31
C ASN A 51 -12.84 -10.98 -6.24
N MET A 52 -13.63 -10.67 -5.22
CA MET A 52 -13.26 -9.98 -4.00
C MET A 52 -13.62 -10.90 -2.83
N THR A 53 -12.67 -11.18 -1.96
CA THR A 53 -12.83 -12.06 -0.83
C THR A 53 -12.91 -11.24 0.45
N ILE A 54 -14.02 -11.39 1.15
CA ILE A 54 -14.23 -10.76 2.45
C ILE A 54 -13.86 -11.77 3.52
N GLU A 55 -13.04 -11.33 4.48
CA GLU A 55 -12.56 -12.14 5.57
C GLU A 55 -13.03 -11.56 6.90
N ILE A 56 -13.83 -12.35 7.62
CA ILE A 56 -14.29 -12.04 8.98
C ILE A 56 -13.59 -13.01 9.93
N THR A 57 -12.66 -12.49 10.72
CA THR A 57 -11.92 -13.25 11.73
C THR A 57 -12.46 -12.95 13.12
N LEU A 58 -12.81 -14.01 13.84
CA LEU A 58 -13.30 -13.98 15.20
C LEU A 58 -12.22 -14.54 16.08
N TYR A 59 -11.82 -13.78 17.10
CA TYR A 59 -10.84 -14.19 18.09
C TYR A 59 -11.46 -14.16 19.47
N ASN A 60 -11.42 -15.29 20.19
CA ASN A 60 -11.88 -15.34 21.57
C ASN A 60 -10.75 -14.89 22.50
N ALA A 61 -10.83 -13.65 22.96
CA ALA A 61 -9.91 -13.09 23.95
C ALA A 61 -10.35 -13.35 25.40
N GLY A 62 -11.48 -14.03 25.60
CA GLY A 62 -11.96 -14.44 26.93
C GLY A 62 -11.34 -15.73 27.43
N GLU A 63 -11.63 -16.06 28.69
CA GLU A 63 -11.09 -17.24 29.38
C GLU A 63 -11.95 -18.49 29.18
N THR A 64 -13.17 -18.34 28.66
CA THR A 64 -14.10 -19.45 28.41
C THR A 64 -14.52 -19.57 26.95
N THR A 65 -15.04 -20.73 26.58
CA THR A 65 -15.49 -21.05 25.21
C THR A 65 -16.75 -20.25 24.86
N ALA A 66 -16.72 -19.57 23.71
CA ALA A 66 -17.94 -19.04 23.08
C ALA A 66 -18.66 -20.17 22.35
N THR A 67 -19.97 -20.28 22.52
CA THR A 67 -20.81 -21.32 21.88
C THR A 67 -21.89 -20.67 21.03
N ASP A 68 -22.43 -21.41 20.06
CA ASP A 68 -23.51 -20.96 19.16
C ASP A 68 -23.19 -19.59 18.52
N VAL A 69 -22.00 -19.49 17.94
CA VAL A 69 -21.53 -18.23 17.35
C VAL A 69 -22.14 -18.08 15.98
N GLU A 70 -22.89 -17.01 15.76
CA GLU A 70 -23.50 -16.67 14.48
C GLU A 70 -22.93 -15.36 13.97
N ILE A 71 -22.67 -15.30 12.67
CA ILE A 71 -22.19 -14.13 11.96
C ILE A 71 -23.23 -13.78 10.93
N ASP A 72 -23.67 -12.53 10.95
CA ASP A 72 -24.48 -11.94 9.91
C ASP A 72 -23.79 -10.67 9.41
N ASP A 73 -23.50 -10.62 8.11
CA ASP A 73 -22.87 -9.46 7.49
C ASP A 73 -23.86 -8.76 6.53
N PRO A 74 -24.73 -7.88 7.07
CA PRO A 74 -25.65 -7.11 6.25
C PRO A 74 -24.88 -6.02 5.52
N GLY A 75 -25.02 -5.95 4.20
CA GLY A 75 -24.34 -4.91 3.40
C GLY A 75 -24.01 -5.31 1.96
N TRP A 76 -24.38 -6.52 1.53
CA TRP A 76 -24.09 -7.04 0.20
C TRP A 76 -25.35 -7.11 -0.65
N ASP A 77 -25.64 -6.07 -1.41
CA ASP A 77 -26.79 -6.01 -2.30
C ASP A 77 -26.52 -6.69 -3.65
N THR A 78 -27.53 -7.38 -4.19
CA THR A 78 -27.40 -8.10 -5.46
C THR A 78 -27.33 -7.19 -6.69
N SER A 79 -27.68 -5.91 -6.56
CA SER A 79 -27.56 -4.91 -7.63
C SER A 79 -26.11 -4.51 -7.88
N SER A 80 -25.34 -4.29 -6.82
CA SER A 80 -23.95 -3.83 -6.88
C SER A 80 -22.96 -5.00 -6.85
N PHE A 81 -23.35 -6.14 -6.28
CA PHE A 81 -22.49 -7.32 -6.14
C PHE A 81 -23.17 -8.59 -6.68
N ALA A 82 -22.37 -9.50 -7.23
CA ALA A 82 -22.75 -10.89 -7.43
C ALA A 82 -22.11 -11.75 -6.34
N MET A 83 -22.91 -12.44 -5.55
CA MET A 83 -22.43 -13.40 -4.57
C MET A 83 -21.86 -14.63 -5.28
N LEU A 84 -20.59 -14.96 -5.05
CA LEU A 84 -19.96 -16.19 -5.52
C LEU A 84 -19.45 -16.98 -4.32
N GLY A 85 -20.14 -18.05 -3.92
CA GLY A 85 -19.67 -18.92 -2.84
C GLY A 85 -20.58 -18.92 -1.61
N PRO A 86 -20.02 -19.18 -0.40
CA PRO A 86 -20.82 -19.35 0.80
C PRO A 86 -21.55 -18.06 1.19
N SER A 87 -22.63 -18.21 1.95
CA SER A 87 -23.45 -17.09 2.40
C SER A 87 -22.63 -16.07 3.21
N THR A 88 -23.09 -14.82 3.21
CA THR A 88 -22.63 -13.77 4.14
C THR A 88 -22.92 -14.13 5.60
N PHE A 89 -23.80 -15.12 5.80
CA PHE A 89 -24.12 -15.73 7.06
C PHE A 89 -23.30 -16.99 7.35
N ALA A 90 -22.81 -17.14 8.59
CA ALA A 90 -22.11 -18.34 9.04
C ALA A 90 -22.44 -18.67 10.50
N LYS A 91 -22.41 -19.98 10.82
CA LYS A 91 -22.54 -20.47 12.19
C LYS A 91 -21.33 -21.33 12.57
N PHE A 92 -20.83 -21.13 13.79
CA PHE A 92 -19.80 -21.95 14.40
C PHE A 92 -20.32 -22.53 15.72
N ALA A 93 -20.16 -23.84 15.91
CA ALA A 93 -20.60 -24.51 17.13
C ALA A 93 -19.90 -23.96 18.39
N SER A 94 -18.58 -23.77 18.31
CA SER A 94 -17.81 -23.20 19.41
C SER A 94 -16.48 -22.59 18.98
N ILE A 95 -16.01 -21.64 19.77
CA ILE A 95 -14.68 -21.01 19.67
C ILE A 95 -14.01 -21.09 21.05
N PRO A 96 -13.01 -21.97 21.21
CA PRO A 96 -12.26 -22.10 22.47
C PRO A 96 -11.58 -20.78 22.88
N PRO A 97 -11.21 -20.61 24.17
CA PRO A 97 -10.44 -19.45 24.60
C PRO A 97 -9.12 -19.34 23.85
N LEU A 98 -8.68 -18.10 23.63
CA LEU A 98 -7.42 -17.74 22.95
C LEU A 98 -7.28 -18.33 21.53
N THR A 99 -8.40 -18.69 20.90
CA THR A 99 -8.44 -19.31 19.56
C THR A 99 -9.18 -18.40 18.58
N LYS A 100 -8.87 -18.54 17.28
CA LYS A 100 -9.56 -17.84 16.20
C LYS A 100 -10.29 -18.78 15.23
N LYS A 101 -11.39 -18.28 14.68
CA LYS A 101 -12.10 -18.85 13.53
C LYS A 101 -12.28 -17.76 12.49
N THR A 102 -12.24 -18.14 11.22
CA THR A 102 -12.32 -17.20 10.10
C THR A 102 -13.40 -17.68 9.14
N HIS A 103 -14.37 -16.79 8.87
CA HIS A 103 -15.34 -16.95 7.80
C HIS A 103 -14.88 -16.17 6.57
N ARG A 104 -15.01 -16.78 5.39
CA ARG A 104 -14.68 -16.14 4.11
C ARG A 104 -15.80 -16.36 3.13
N PHE A 105 -16.20 -15.30 2.46
CA PHE A 105 -17.12 -15.38 1.31
C PHE A 105 -16.59 -14.50 0.19
N VAL A 106 -16.98 -14.83 -1.04
CA VAL A 106 -16.51 -14.15 -2.23
C VAL A 106 -17.67 -13.41 -2.90
N VAL A 107 -17.40 -12.18 -3.32
CA VAL A 107 -18.32 -11.32 -4.05
C VAL A 107 -17.63 -10.80 -5.30
N VAL A 108 -18.41 -10.47 -6.32
CA VAL A 108 -17.93 -9.83 -7.54
C VAL A 108 -18.63 -8.49 -7.70
N PRO A 109 -17.90 -7.37 -7.66
CA PRO A 109 -18.50 -6.06 -7.86
C PRO A 109 -18.90 -5.87 -9.32
N LYS A 110 -20.07 -5.29 -9.54
CA LYS A 110 -20.64 -4.99 -10.87
C LYS A 110 -20.49 -3.53 -11.25
N VAL A 111 -20.31 -2.65 -10.27
CA VAL A 111 -20.29 -1.19 -10.45
C VAL A 111 -18.96 -0.62 -9.95
N ALA A 112 -18.41 0.36 -10.67
CA ALA A 112 -17.22 1.09 -10.26
C ALA A 112 -17.58 2.18 -9.23
N GLY A 113 -16.64 2.53 -8.36
CA GLY A 113 -16.82 3.66 -7.43
C GLY A 113 -16.24 3.39 -6.06
N GLN A 114 -16.61 4.23 -5.10
CA GLN A 114 -16.25 4.09 -3.69
C GLN A 114 -17.32 3.22 -3.00
N PHE A 115 -16.90 2.10 -2.41
CA PHE A 115 -17.78 1.23 -1.64
C PHE A 115 -17.32 1.13 -0.19
N SER A 116 -18.24 1.36 0.74
CA SER A 116 -18.02 1.12 2.17
C SER A 116 -18.94 0.01 2.62
N ALA A 117 -18.41 -0.96 3.35
CA ALA A 117 -19.22 -1.99 3.98
C ALA A 117 -19.42 -1.67 5.46
N GLY A 118 -20.66 -1.81 5.93
CA GLY A 118 -20.98 -1.75 7.35
C GLY A 118 -20.29 -2.84 8.16
N PRO A 119 -20.34 -2.72 9.50
CA PRO A 119 -19.84 -3.75 10.40
C PRO A 119 -20.71 -5.01 10.34
N SER A 120 -20.09 -6.18 10.50
CA SER A 120 -20.79 -7.45 10.64
C SER A 120 -21.29 -7.60 12.08
N LEU A 121 -22.49 -8.16 12.22
CA LEU A 121 -23.08 -8.50 13.51
C LEU A 121 -22.66 -9.92 13.89
N VAL A 122 -22.22 -10.08 15.13
CA VAL A 122 -21.87 -11.39 15.69
C VAL A 122 -22.65 -11.61 16.97
N SER A 123 -23.35 -12.72 17.08
CA SER A 123 -24.01 -13.16 18.31
C SER A 123 -23.38 -14.46 18.80
N TYR A 124 -23.29 -14.64 20.11
CA TYR A 124 -22.75 -15.84 20.73
C TYR A 124 -23.29 -16.03 22.14
N THR A 125 -23.20 -17.25 22.64
CA THR A 125 -23.48 -17.58 24.04
C THR A 125 -22.17 -17.70 24.80
N ALA A 126 -21.97 -16.80 25.76
CA ALA A 126 -20.86 -16.86 26.70
C ALA A 126 -21.10 -17.94 27.77
N ALA A 127 -20.02 -18.40 28.41
CA ALA A 127 -20.13 -19.33 29.53
C ALA A 127 -21.12 -18.80 30.59
N ALA A 128 -21.93 -19.71 31.15
CA ALA A 128 -23.13 -19.45 31.93
C ALA A 128 -24.40 -19.09 31.13
N GLY A 129 -24.47 -19.38 29.83
CA GLY A 129 -25.71 -19.30 29.03
C GLY A 129 -26.16 -17.88 28.68
N HIS A 130 -25.31 -16.87 28.92
CA HIS A 130 -25.62 -15.48 28.63
C HIS A 130 -25.40 -15.21 27.14
N GLN A 131 -26.41 -14.71 26.44
CA GLN A 131 -26.25 -14.25 25.07
C GLN A 131 -25.55 -12.89 25.04
N ALA A 132 -24.53 -12.79 24.21
CA ALA A 132 -23.78 -11.58 23.95
C ALA A 132 -23.77 -11.32 22.44
N SER A 133 -23.80 -10.04 22.08
CA SER A 133 -23.71 -9.60 20.69
C SER A 133 -22.63 -8.53 20.56
N GLY A 134 -21.92 -8.55 19.45
CA GLY A 134 -20.85 -7.61 19.12
C GLY A 134 -20.88 -7.24 17.64
N THR A 135 -20.13 -6.20 17.30
CA THR A 135 -19.97 -5.75 15.92
C THR A 135 -18.49 -5.76 15.53
N SER A 136 -18.21 -5.98 14.25
CA SER A 136 -16.85 -5.83 13.71
C SER A 136 -16.52 -4.36 13.46
N ASN A 137 -15.30 -4.10 12.97
CA ASN A 137 -15.02 -2.83 12.30
C ASN A 137 -15.84 -2.68 11.01
N ALA A 138 -16.08 -1.44 10.60
CA ALA A 138 -16.51 -1.11 9.26
C ALA A 138 -15.32 -1.19 8.28
N LEU A 139 -15.61 -1.41 7.00
CA LEU A 139 -14.61 -1.26 5.95
C LEU A 139 -14.59 0.21 5.51
N ASP A 140 -13.39 0.79 5.49
CA ASP A 140 -13.15 2.11 4.93
C ASP A 140 -13.64 2.19 3.48
N PRO A 141 -13.88 3.38 2.92
CA PRO A 141 -14.21 3.52 1.50
C PRO A 141 -13.16 2.87 0.60
N LEU A 142 -13.54 1.77 -0.04
CA LEU A 142 -12.69 0.99 -0.94
C LEU A 142 -12.98 1.42 -2.40
N PRO A 143 -11.95 1.84 -3.15
CA PRO A 143 -12.11 2.14 -4.57
C PRO A 143 -12.22 0.85 -5.39
N ILE A 144 -13.38 0.66 -6.03
CA ILE A 144 -13.61 -0.37 -7.04
C ILE A 144 -13.33 0.24 -8.40
N LEU A 145 -12.27 -0.24 -9.03
CA LEU A 145 -11.76 0.29 -10.29
C LEU A 145 -12.36 -0.41 -11.50
N THR A 146 -12.45 0.31 -12.61
CA THR A 146 -12.63 -0.33 -13.91
C THR A 146 -11.36 -1.12 -14.30
N PRO A 147 -11.48 -2.14 -15.17
CA PRO A 147 -10.31 -2.87 -15.67
C PRO A 147 -9.30 -1.96 -16.39
N LEU A 148 -9.74 -0.84 -16.96
CA LEU A 148 -8.88 0.13 -17.62
C LEU A 148 -8.08 0.96 -16.60
N GLU A 149 -8.76 1.53 -15.61
CA GLU A 149 -8.12 2.29 -14.52
C GLU A 149 -7.09 1.45 -13.77
N ALA A 150 -7.44 0.18 -13.52
CA ALA A 150 -6.53 -0.78 -12.90
C ALA A 150 -5.21 -0.94 -13.66
N LYS A 151 -5.27 -1.05 -15.00
CA LYS A 151 -4.07 -1.16 -15.84
C LYS A 151 -3.28 0.14 -15.86
N VAL A 152 -3.97 1.28 -15.88
CA VAL A 152 -3.32 2.60 -15.83
C VAL A 152 -2.58 2.77 -14.51
N GLU A 153 -3.15 2.39 -13.37
CA GLU A 153 -2.48 2.48 -12.07
C GLU A 153 -1.21 1.62 -12.02
N VAL A 154 -1.28 0.38 -12.53
CA VAL A 154 -0.11 -0.50 -12.62
C VAL A 154 0.96 0.09 -13.54
N ALA A 155 0.56 0.64 -14.69
CA ALA A 155 1.47 1.31 -15.61
C ALA A 155 2.13 2.54 -14.96
N MET A 156 1.38 3.32 -14.17
CA MET A 156 1.92 4.47 -13.43
C MET A 156 2.91 4.04 -12.35
N LYS A 157 2.62 2.97 -11.60
CA LYS A 157 3.57 2.41 -10.62
C LYS A 157 4.85 1.92 -11.31
N PHE A 158 4.72 1.19 -12.41
CA PHE A 158 5.89 0.74 -13.18
C PHE A 158 6.69 1.93 -13.73
N GLY A 159 6.00 2.94 -14.25
CA GLY A 159 6.59 4.18 -14.71
C GLY A 159 7.34 4.93 -13.61
N SER A 160 6.76 5.00 -12.42
CA SER A 160 7.41 5.54 -11.22
C SER A 160 8.73 4.83 -10.95
N TYR A 161 8.74 3.49 -10.92
CA TYR A 161 9.97 2.73 -10.71
C TYR A 161 11.02 2.99 -11.80
N LEU A 162 10.63 3.04 -13.08
CA LEU A 162 11.56 3.34 -14.18
C LEU A 162 12.14 4.75 -14.10
N THR A 163 11.35 5.70 -13.63
CA THR A 163 11.75 7.10 -13.50
C THR A 163 12.32 7.41 -12.12
N LEU A 164 12.61 6.39 -11.29
CA LEU A 164 13.11 6.54 -9.92
C LEU A 164 12.24 7.47 -9.07
N GLY A 165 10.92 7.43 -9.28
CA GLY A 165 9.92 8.23 -8.58
C GLY A 165 9.70 9.63 -9.17
N PHE A 166 10.29 9.97 -10.32
CA PHE A 166 10.16 11.29 -10.93
C PHE A 166 8.84 11.49 -11.71
N CYS A 167 8.19 10.41 -12.15
CA CYS A 167 6.92 10.46 -12.86
C CYS A 167 5.92 9.46 -12.28
N ASN A 168 5.07 9.95 -11.38
CA ASN A 168 4.08 9.18 -10.62
C ASN A 168 2.63 9.42 -11.08
N ASN A 169 2.38 10.47 -11.86
CA ASN A 169 1.06 10.81 -12.38
C ASN A 169 1.13 11.13 -13.89
N ALA A 170 -0.03 11.08 -14.56
CA ALA A 170 -0.12 11.33 -16.01
C ALA A 170 0.38 12.73 -16.40
N GLU A 171 0.23 13.70 -15.51
CA GLU A 171 0.67 15.07 -15.73
C GLU A 171 2.21 15.18 -15.74
N GLU A 172 2.90 14.55 -14.79
CA GLU A 172 4.36 14.48 -14.71
C GLU A 172 4.94 13.76 -15.92
N TRP A 173 4.30 12.67 -16.36
CA TRP A 173 4.64 12.00 -17.61
C TRP A 173 4.56 12.94 -18.82
N THR A 174 3.52 13.79 -18.86
CA THR A 174 3.35 14.79 -19.92
C THR A 174 4.42 15.88 -19.86
N LYS A 175 4.72 16.39 -18.66
CA LYS A 175 5.80 17.38 -18.45
C LYS A 175 7.16 16.82 -18.83
N ALA A 176 7.46 15.58 -18.43
CA ALA A 176 8.69 14.90 -18.78
C ALA A 176 8.82 14.71 -20.30
N ALA A 177 7.74 14.34 -20.99
CA ALA A 177 7.72 14.23 -22.44
C ALA A 177 8.00 15.58 -23.12
N ILE A 178 7.43 16.68 -22.63
CA ILE A 178 7.68 18.03 -23.17
C ILE A 178 9.13 18.44 -22.95
N ILE A 179 9.63 18.32 -21.71
CA ILE A 179 11.00 18.72 -21.36
C ILE A 179 12.03 17.92 -22.19
N THR A 180 11.85 16.61 -22.28
CA THR A 180 12.73 15.74 -23.08
C THR A 180 12.68 16.08 -24.57
N THR A 181 11.49 16.35 -25.12
CA THR A 181 11.34 16.77 -26.52
C THR A 181 12.06 18.10 -26.78
N VAL A 182 11.91 19.08 -25.90
CA VAL A 182 12.60 20.38 -26.02
C VAL A 182 14.12 20.19 -25.93
N LEU A 183 14.60 19.41 -24.96
CA LEU A 183 16.03 19.17 -24.76
C LEU A 183 16.66 18.46 -25.96
N VAL A 184 16.04 17.39 -26.45
CA VAL A 184 16.50 16.67 -27.65
C VAL A 184 16.43 17.59 -28.87
N GLY A 185 15.40 18.43 -29.00
CA GLY A 185 15.31 19.46 -30.03
C GLY A 185 16.49 20.42 -29.99
N LEU A 186 16.85 20.96 -28.83
CA LEU A 186 17.99 21.86 -28.67
C LEU A 186 19.32 21.17 -28.99
N ILE A 187 19.51 19.92 -28.53
CA ILE A 187 20.72 19.14 -28.81
C ILE A 187 20.85 18.84 -30.30
N THR A 188 19.76 18.44 -30.96
CA THR A 188 19.76 18.12 -32.40
C THR A 188 20.02 19.35 -33.26
N VAL A 189 19.40 20.50 -32.94
CA VAL A 189 19.67 21.78 -33.61
C VAL A 189 21.13 22.20 -33.43
N ASN A 190 21.67 22.11 -32.20
CA ASN A 190 23.07 22.43 -31.94
C ASN A 190 24.03 21.50 -32.73
N TRP A 191 23.72 20.20 -32.81
CA TRP A 191 24.51 19.25 -33.57
C TRP A 191 24.53 19.55 -35.08
N ILE A 192 23.37 19.91 -35.65
CA ILE A 192 23.26 20.34 -37.05
C ILE A 192 24.05 21.64 -37.28
N ALA A 193 23.93 22.62 -36.39
CA ALA A 193 24.66 23.89 -36.48
C ALA A 193 26.18 23.67 -36.44
N LEU A 194 26.68 22.81 -35.55
CA LEU A 194 28.10 22.47 -35.47
C LEU A 194 28.60 21.75 -36.74
N LYS A 195 27.80 20.83 -37.30
CA LYS A 195 28.13 20.20 -38.59
C LYS A 195 28.19 21.22 -39.73
N GLY A 196 27.24 22.15 -39.80
CA GLY A 196 27.23 23.23 -40.78
C GLY A 196 28.47 24.11 -40.69
N LYS A 197 28.83 24.58 -39.48
CA LYS A 197 30.06 25.36 -39.26
C LYS A 197 31.32 24.62 -39.71
N ARG A 198 31.44 23.32 -39.39
CA ARG A 198 32.58 22.48 -39.83
C ARG A 198 32.64 22.36 -41.35
N ALA A 199 31.50 22.16 -42.02
CA ALA A 199 31.43 22.05 -43.47
C ALA A 199 31.84 23.37 -44.17
N VAL A 200 31.41 24.52 -43.67
CA VAL A 200 31.79 25.84 -44.20
C VAL A 200 33.29 26.07 -44.06
N VAL A 201 33.87 25.80 -42.88
CA VAL A 201 35.31 25.94 -42.65
C VAL A 201 36.11 25.00 -43.56
N GLU A 202 35.64 23.77 -43.77
CA GLU A 202 36.25 22.84 -44.73
C GLU A 202 36.15 23.33 -46.18
N ALA A 203 35.03 23.92 -46.58
CA ALA A 203 34.86 24.50 -47.91
C ALA A 203 35.82 25.68 -48.13
N GLN A 204 35.90 26.60 -47.15
CA GLN A 204 36.84 27.71 -47.17
C GLN A 204 38.30 27.23 -47.24
N ARG A 205 38.67 26.22 -46.44
CA ARG A 205 40.01 25.60 -46.50
C ARG A 205 40.30 25.00 -47.87
N LYS A 206 39.32 24.31 -48.49
CA LYS A 206 39.47 23.77 -49.85
C LYS A 206 39.65 24.88 -50.89
N GLN A 207 38.95 26.00 -50.75
CA GLN A 207 39.12 27.17 -51.63
C GLN A 207 40.51 27.80 -51.46
N ALA A 208 40.98 28.01 -50.22
CA ALA A 208 42.30 28.56 -49.94
C ALA A 208 43.46 27.67 -50.45
N MET A 209 43.32 26.33 -50.38
CA MET A 209 44.32 25.43 -50.95
C MET A 209 44.37 25.54 -52.48
N LYS A 210 43.21 25.67 -53.14
CA LYS A 210 43.14 25.87 -54.60
C LYS A 210 43.80 27.17 -55.04
N SER A 211 43.63 28.27 -54.30
CA SER A 211 44.28 29.56 -54.63
C SER A 211 45.80 29.53 -54.47
N LEU A 212 46.34 28.62 -53.65
CA LEU A 212 47.78 28.39 -53.50
C LEU A 212 48.34 27.38 -54.52
N GLY A 213 47.54 26.92 -55.49
CA GLY A 213 47.94 25.90 -56.47
C GLY A 213 48.05 24.48 -55.89
N ILE A 214 47.62 24.25 -54.65
CA ILE A 214 47.67 22.94 -53.98
C ILE A 214 46.36 22.20 -54.21
N ASN A 215 46.40 21.01 -54.83
CA ASN A 215 45.21 20.21 -55.08
C ASN A 215 44.72 19.53 -53.76
N PRO A 216 43.46 19.76 -53.33
CA PRO A 216 42.94 19.19 -52.08
C PRO A 216 42.96 17.65 -52.01
N LYS A 217 42.93 16.96 -53.17
CA LYS A 217 42.94 15.50 -53.23
C LYS A 217 44.29 14.93 -52.79
N ASP A 218 45.39 15.59 -53.12
CA ASP A 218 46.75 15.11 -52.85
C ASP A 218 47.08 15.18 -51.35
N VAL A 219 46.63 16.24 -50.68
CA VAL A 219 46.75 16.40 -49.22
C VAL A 219 45.92 15.35 -48.46
N ALA A 220 44.76 14.97 -48.97
CA ALA A 220 43.90 13.96 -48.35
C ALA A 220 44.51 12.54 -48.43
N VAL A 221 45.16 12.20 -49.55
CA VAL A 221 45.89 10.92 -49.72
C VAL A 221 47.09 10.85 -48.78
N SER A 222 47.88 11.93 -48.69
CA SER A 222 49.02 12.02 -47.76
C SER A 222 48.62 11.84 -46.30
N LYS A 223 47.53 12.49 -45.84
CA LYS A 223 47.00 12.29 -44.47
C LYS A 223 46.55 10.85 -44.21
N LYS A 224 45.87 10.20 -45.16
CA LYS A 224 45.46 8.78 -45.02
C LYS A 224 46.66 7.84 -44.95
N GLN A 225 47.69 8.07 -45.75
CA GLN A 225 48.93 7.27 -45.71
C GLN A 225 49.67 7.46 -44.39
N LYS A 226 49.76 8.69 -43.86
CA LYS A 226 50.38 8.97 -42.56
C LYS A 226 49.61 8.36 -41.38
N LYS A 227 48.29 8.26 -41.47
CA LYS A 227 47.43 7.60 -40.46
C LYS A 227 47.49 6.07 -40.49
N LYS A 228 47.86 5.46 -41.62
CA LYS A 228 48.06 4.00 -41.75
C LYS A 228 49.46 3.54 -41.33
N LYS A 229 50.42 4.46 -41.19
CA LYS A 229 51.81 4.20 -40.78
C LYS A 229 52.07 4.43 -39.28
N LYS A 230 51.03 4.80 -38.53
CA LYS A 230 50.99 4.80 -37.06
C LYS A 230 49.98 3.76 -36.62
#